data_AF-T1BGC6-F1
#
_entry.id   AF-T1BGC6-F1
#
_cell.length_a   1.000
_cell.length_b   1.000
_cell.length_c   1.000
_cell.angle_alpha   90.00
_cell.angle_beta   90.00
_cell.angle_gamma   90.00
#
_symmetry.space_group_name_H-M   'P 1'
#
loop_
_entity.id
_entity.type
_entity.pdbx_description
1 polymer ?
#
loop_
_entity_poly.entity_id
_entity_poly.type
_entity_poly.pdbx_seq_one_letter_code
_entity_poly.pdbx_strand_id
1 'polypeptide(L)' 'MGADALLIVTTDRLSAFDVVLPDPIPGKGRVLNRISQFWFERTTHIRAESPHRATIETVVADA' A
#
# COMPACT_ATOMS: atom_id res chain seq x y z
N MET A 1 -12.71 -6.20 10.63
CA MET A 1 -11.89 -6.87 9.59
C MET A 1 -11.58 -8.27 10.10
N GLY A 2 -11.40 -9.26 9.22
CA GLY A 2 -10.98 -10.59 9.68
C GLY A 2 -9.64 -10.51 10.41
N ALA A 3 -9.36 -11.47 11.30
CA ALA A 3 -8.09 -11.54 12.05
C ALA A 3 -6.84 -11.61 11.14
N ASP A 4 -7.02 -11.88 9.85
CA ASP A 4 -5.96 -12.07 8.86
C ASP A 4 -5.64 -10.82 8.00
N ALA A 5 -6.13 -9.63 8.38
CA ALA A 5 -5.86 -8.40 7.63
C ALA A 5 -4.46 -7.83 7.92
N LEU A 6 -3.78 -7.34 6.87
CA LEU A 6 -2.47 -6.67 6.98
C LEU A 6 -2.55 -5.19 6.62
N LEU A 7 -1.84 -4.34 7.37
CA LEU A 7 -1.58 -2.95 6.99
C LEU A 7 -0.32 -2.88 6.13
N ILE A 8 -0.49 -2.48 4.86
CA ILE A 8 0.63 -2.29 3.93
C ILE A 8 0.96 -0.80 3.85
N VAL A 9 2.20 -0.43 4.19
CA VAL A 9 2.68 0.97 4.16
C VAL A 9 3.73 1.14 3.06
N THR A 10 3.39 1.85 1.99
CA THR A 10 4.35 2.23 0.94
C THR A 10 5.09 3.50 1.35
N THR A 11 6.39 3.39 1.62
CA THR A 11 7.23 4.52 2.06
C THR A 11 7.95 5.20 0.88
N ASP A 12 8.65 6.30 1.18
CA ASP A 12 9.48 7.03 0.23
C ASP A 12 10.87 6.41 0.00
N ARG A 13 11.21 5.32 0.71
CA ARG A 13 12.44 4.55 0.50
C ARG A 13 12.49 3.96 -0.91
N LEU A 14 13.68 3.95 -1.50
CA LEU A 14 13.95 3.36 -2.81
C LEU A 14 15.09 2.34 -2.69
N SER A 15 15.03 1.27 -3.48
CA SER A 15 16.10 0.28 -3.58
C SER A 15 16.44 -0.02 -5.03
N ALA A 16 17.72 -0.29 -5.30
CA ALA A 16 18.23 -0.74 -6.60
C ALA A 16 19.50 -1.56 -6.36
N PHE A 17 19.77 -2.54 -7.24
CA PHE A 17 20.93 -3.44 -7.12
C PHE A 17 21.05 -4.08 -5.73
N ASP A 18 19.92 -4.57 -5.21
CA ASP A 18 19.78 -5.21 -3.89
C ASP A 18 20.16 -4.34 -2.67
N VAL A 19 20.26 -3.03 -2.84
CA VAL A 19 20.59 -2.07 -1.77
C VAL A 19 19.47 -1.04 -1.61
N VAL A 20 19.13 -0.72 -0.35
CA VAL A 20 18.28 0.44 -0.04
C VAL A 20 19.14 1.69 -0.12
N LEU A 21 18.72 2.64 -0.96
CA LEU A 21 19.45 3.89 -1.14
C LEU A 21 19.29 4.81 0.08
N PRO A 22 20.32 5.61 0.41
CA PRO A 22 20.27 6.49 1.59
C PRO A 22 19.23 7.60 1.44
N ASP A 23 19.09 8.15 0.23
CA ASP A 23 18.19 9.27 -0.03
C ASP A 23 16.79 8.80 -0.44
N PRO A 24 15.73 9.18 0.29
CA PRO A 24 14.37 8.90 -0.12
C PRO A 24 13.94 9.79 -1.30
N ILE A 25 12.88 9.39 -1.99
CA ILE A 25 12.18 10.26 -2.96
C ILE A 25 10.91 10.79 -2.30
N PRO A 26 10.87 12.07 -1.88
CA PRO A 26 9.73 12.63 -1.15
C PRO A 26 8.41 12.49 -1.91
N GLY A 27 7.39 11.94 -1.25
CA GLY A 27 6.05 11.76 -1.80
C GLY A 27 5.87 10.56 -2.74
N LYS A 28 6.93 9.80 -3.02
CA LYS A 28 6.87 8.60 -3.87
C LYS A 28 5.86 7.59 -3.35
N GLY A 29 5.88 7.29 -2.05
CA GLY A 29 4.99 6.32 -1.43
C GLY A 29 3.51 6.66 -1.66
N ARG A 30 3.16 7.95 -1.57
CA ARG A 30 1.79 8.44 -1.83
C ARG A 30 1.38 8.25 -3.29
N VAL A 31 2.27 8.57 -4.24
CA VAL A 31 2.01 8.40 -5.67
C VAL A 31 1.85 6.91 -6.01
N LEU A 32 2.77 6.07 -5.53
CA LEU A 32 2.72 4.62 -5.76
C LEU A 32 1.45 3.99 -5.17
N ASN A 33 1.05 4.38 -3.96
CA ASN A 33 -0.20 3.91 -3.37
C ASN A 33 -1.42 4.25 -4.23
N ARG A 34 -1.47 5.47 -4.80
CA ARG A 34 -2.56 5.88 -5.70
C ARG A 34 -2.54 5.12 -7.04
N ILE A 35 -1.36 4.83 -7.57
CA ILE A 35 -1.20 4.00 -8.77
C ILE A 35 -1.70 2.57 -8.50
N SER A 36 -1.34 1.99 -7.36
CA SER A 36 -1.86 0.67 -6.96
C SER A 36 -3.39 0.66 -6.86
N GLN A 37 -3.99 1.66 -6.21
CA GLN A 37 -5.46 1.80 -6.14
C GLN A 37 -6.09 1.87 -7.54
N PHE A 38 -5.55 2.71 -8.43
CA PHE A 38 -6.02 2.85 -9.81
C PHE A 38 -6.05 1.52 -10.56
N TRP A 39 -5.00 0.70 -10.39
CA TRP A 39 -4.91 -0.60 -11.05
C TRP A 39 -5.79 -1.64 -10.38
N PHE A 40 -5.86 -1.69 -9.05
CA PHE A 40 -6.75 -2.62 -8.34
C PHE A 40 -8.22 -2.44 -8.73
N GLU A 41 -8.68 -1.20 -8.94
CA GLU A 41 -10.03 -0.94 -9.44
C GLU A 41 -10.26 -1.52 -10.84
N ARG A 42 -9.26 -1.45 -11.73
CA ARG A 42 -9.35 -1.92 -13.13
C ARG A 42 -9.15 -3.42 -13.28
N THR A 43 -8.40 -4.04 -12.38
CA THR A 43 -8.10 -5.47 -12.39
C THR A 43 -9.03 -6.28 -11.48
N THR A 44 -10.14 -5.68 -11.02
CA THR A 44 -11.20 -6.37 -10.26
C THR A 44 -11.72 -7.62 -10.95
N HIS A 45 -11.68 -7.70 -12.27
CA HIS A 45 -12.08 -8.90 -13.02
C HIS A 45 -11.06 -10.05 -12.93
N ILE A 46 -9.84 -9.80 -12.45
CA ILE A 46 -8.76 -10.80 -12.30
C ILE A 46 -8.79 -11.45 -10.91
N ARG A 47 -9.31 -10.77 -9.88
CA ARG A 47 -9.37 -11.25 -8.49
C ARG A 47 -10.82 -11.26 -7.99
N ALA A 48 -11.21 -12.29 -7.24
CA ALA A 48 -12.57 -12.41 -6.69
C ALA A 48 -12.94 -11.36 -5.62
N GLU A 49 -11.97 -10.63 -5.07
CA GLU A 49 -12.17 -9.72 -3.93
C GLU A 49 -11.73 -8.30 -4.25
N SER A 50 -12.50 -7.33 -3.76
CA SER A 50 -12.19 -5.90 -3.87
C SER A 50 -11.13 -5.47 -2.84
N PRO A 51 -10.27 -4.49 -3.16
CA PRO A 51 -9.36 -3.93 -2.17
C PRO A 51 -10.13 -3.39 -0.96
N HIS A 52 -9.82 -3.91 0.23
CA HIS A 52 -10.42 -3.41 1.47
C HIS A 52 -9.93 -2.00 1.74
N ARG A 53 -10.86 -1.06 1.76
CA ARG A 53 -10.59 0.34 2.03
C ARG A 53 -10.71 0.56 3.54
N ALA A 54 -9.59 0.45 4.24
CA ALA A 54 -9.46 0.80 5.65
C ALA A 54 -8.84 2.20 5.78
N THR A 55 -9.22 2.95 6.80
CA THR A 55 -8.42 4.10 7.24
C THR A 55 -7.45 3.66 8.33
N ILE A 56 -6.36 4.40 8.56
CA ILE A 56 -5.37 4.04 9.58
C ILE A 56 -6.05 3.96 10.96
N GLU A 57 -7.00 4.85 11.23
CA GLU A 57 -7.76 4.89 12.47
C GLU A 57 -8.54 3.59 12.68
N THR A 58 -9.16 3.05 11.62
CA THR A 58 -9.88 1.76 11.70
C THR A 58 -8.99 0.54 11.88
N VAL A 59 -7.68 0.68 11.62
CA VAL A 59 -6.70 -0.42 11.74
C VAL A 59 -5.96 -0.36 13.07
N VAL A 60 -5.75 0.83 13.62
CA VAL A 60 -4.96 1.06 14.84
C VAL A 60 -5.84 1.26 16.08
N ALA A 61 -7.18 1.27 15.94
CA ALA A 61 -8.12 1.46 17.04
C ALA A 61 -8.03 0.44 18.19
N ASP A 62 -7.39 -0.72 17.97
CA ASP A 62 -7.23 -1.80 18.95
C ASP A 62 -5.75 -2.08 19.36
N ALA A 63 -4.83 -1.12 19.14
CA ALA A 63 -3.41 -1.22 19.51
C ALA A 63 -3.05 -0.50 20.81
#